data_AF-A0A3B9SV04-F1
#
_entry.id   AF-A0A3B9SV04-F1
#
_cell.length_a   1.000
_cell.length_b   1.000
_cell.length_c   1.000
_cell.angle_alpha   90.00
_cell.angle_beta   90.00
_cell.angle_gamma   90.00
#
_symmetry.space_group_name_H-M   'P 1'
#
loop_
_entity.id
_entity.type
_entity.pdbx_description
1 polymer ?
#
loop_
_entity_poly.entity_id
_entity_poly.type
_entity_poly.pdbx_seq_one_letter_code
_entity_poly.pdbx_strand_id
1 'polypeptide(L)' 'MALSEQYQQQIIDTIKQLPEEKLAEVVDFVTFLKEKYQPRTEKNIVKLGGLWVGFEPTDEEIQEARKEIWQHLR' A
#
# COMPACT_ATOMS: atom_id res chain seq x y z
N MET A 1 31.02 -17.08 -0.29
CA MET A 1 30.14 -16.03 -0.84
C MET A 1 28.87 -16.05 -0.04
N ALA A 2 28.39 -14.89 0.40
CA ALA A 2 27.10 -14.82 1.06
C ALA A 2 25.99 -15.21 0.07
N LEU A 3 24.92 -15.87 0.54
CA LEU A 3 23.82 -16.32 -0.33
C LEU A 3 23.21 -15.15 -1.14
N SER A 4 23.25 -13.93 -0.57
CA SER A 4 22.83 -12.69 -1.22
C SER A 4 23.69 -12.31 -2.44
N GLU A 5 25.01 -12.52 -2.37
CA GLU A 5 25.94 -12.20 -3.46
C GLU A 5 25.71 -13.14 -4.65
N GLN A 6 25.44 -14.43 -4.37
CA GLN A 6 25.11 -15.41 -5.40
C GLN A 6 23.83 -15.02 -6.16
N TYR A 7 22.77 -14.62 -5.44
CA TYR A 7 21.53 -14.18 -6.08
C TYR A 7 21.71 -12.88 -6.87
N GLN A 8 22.45 -11.91 -6.36
CA GLN A 8 22.74 -10.67 -7.09
C GLN A 8 23.46 -10.95 -8.40
N GLN A 9 24.47 -11.82 -8.37
CA GLN A 9 25.22 -12.19 -9.57
C GLN A 9 24.34 -12.91 -10.58
N GLN A 10 23.52 -13.87 -10.12
CA GLN A 10 22.58 -14.60 -10.98
C GLN A 10 21.56 -13.66 -11.64
N ILE A 11 21.05 -12.66 -10.92
CA ILE A 11 20.13 -11.65 -11.46
C ILE A 11 20.83 -10.83 -12.56
N ILE A 12 22.04 -10.34 -12.30
CA ILE A 12 22.82 -9.56 -13.28
C ILE A 12 23.05 -10.37 -14.56
N ASP A 13 23.47 -11.62 -14.42
CA ASP A 13 23.77 -12.48 -15.58
C ASP A 13 22.51 -12.83 -16.38
N THR A 14 21.37 -12.99 -15.72
CA THR A 14 20.07 -13.19 -16.37
C THR A 14 19.62 -11.95 -17.13
N ILE A 15 19.76 -10.75 -16.54
CA ILE A 15 19.37 -9.48 -17.17
C ILE A 15 20.18 -9.22 -18.44
N LYS A 16 21.47 -9.54 -18.45
CA LYS A 16 22.35 -9.39 -19.63
C LYS A 16 21.92 -10.26 -20.83
N GLN A 17 21.16 -11.32 -20.61
CA GLN A 17 20.68 -12.22 -21.65
C GLN A 17 19.29 -11.83 -22.19
N LEU A 18 18.62 -10.87 -21.55
CA LEU A 18 17.30 -10.41 -21.98
C LEU A 18 17.42 -9.42 -23.15
N PRO A 19 16.44 -9.44 -24.08
CA PRO A 19 16.34 -8.43 -25.12
C PRO A 19 15.89 -7.08 -24.53
N GLU A 20 16.22 -5.97 -25.21
CA GLU A 20 16.03 -4.61 -24.70
C GLU A 20 14.56 -4.31 -24.34
N GLU A 21 13.62 -4.84 -25.12
CA GLU A 21 12.18 -4.64 -24.93
C GLU A 21 11.67 -5.23 -23.61
N LYS A 22 12.41 -6.19 -23.03
CA LYS A 22 12.09 -6.85 -21.77
C LYS A 22 12.76 -6.23 -20.57
N LEU A 23 13.76 -5.37 -20.77
CA LEU A 23 14.43 -4.66 -19.66
C LEU A 23 13.48 -3.69 -18.95
N ALA A 24 12.56 -3.06 -19.68
CA ALA A 24 11.53 -2.20 -19.08
C ALA A 24 10.66 -2.95 -18.06
N GLU A 25 10.21 -4.16 -18.41
CA GLU A 25 9.39 -5.03 -17.54
C GLU A 25 10.15 -5.42 -16.26
N VAL A 26 11.46 -5.66 -16.36
CA VAL A 26 12.32 -5.95 -15.21
C VAL A 26 12.49 -4.71 -14.31
N VAL A 27 12.68 -3.53 -14.90
CA VAL A 27 12.77 -2.27 -14.15
C VAL A 27 11.49 -2.01 -13.35
N ASP A 28 10.32 -2.20 -13.97
CA ASP A 28 9.03 -2.04 -13.31
C ASP A 28 8.88 -3.01 -12.13
N PHE A 29 9.23 -4.28 -12.35
CA PHE A 29 9.15 -5.30 -11.30
C PHE A 29 10.09 -5.01 -10.11
N VAL A 30 11.34 -4.64 -10.37
CA VAL A 30 12.30 -4.31 -9.31
C VAL A 30 11.87 -3.05 -8.55
N THR A 31 11.33 -2.05 -9.25
CA THR A 31 10.77 -0.84 -8.64
C THR A 31 9.60 -1.18 -7.72
N PHE A 32 8.67 -2.01 -8.19
CA PHE A 32 7.56 -2.51 -7.38
C PHE A 32 8.04 -3.24 -6.12
N LEU A 33 9.03 -4.13 -6.25
CA LEU A 33 9.59 -4.84 -5.09
C LEU A 33 10.22 -3.88 -4.08
N LYS A 34 10.95 -2.87 -4.56
CA LYS A 34 11.55 -1.84 -3.72
C LYS A 34 10.47 -1.11 -2.92
N GLU A 35 9.37 -0.72 -3.53
CA GLU A 35 8.26 -0.04 -2.85
C GLU A 35 7.49 -0.96 -1.90
N LYS A 36 7.20 -2.20 -2.34
CA LYS A 36 6.44 -3.18 -1.56
C LYS A 36 7.11 -3.52 -0.24
N TYR A 37 8.42 -3.66 -0.26
CA TYR A 37 9.24 -4.03 0.90
C TYR A 37 10.00 -2.85 1.48
N GLN A 38 9.79 -1.63 0.97
CA GLN A 38 10.26 -0.43 1.66
C GLN A 38 9.59 -0.44 3.03
N PRO A 39 10.36 -0.35 4.13
CA PRO A 39 9.76 -0.19 5.44
C PRO A 39 8.88 1.05 5.34
N ARG A 40 7.56 0.84 5.40
CA ARG A 40 6.61 1.93 5.45
C ARG A 40 7.05 2.74 6.65
N THR A 41 7.61 3.93 6.42
CA THR A 41 7.77 4.92 7.47
C THR A 41 6.43 4.93 8.16
N GLU A 42 6.41 4.59 9.46
CA GLU A 42 5.17 4.41 10.20
C GLU A 42 4.29 5.59 9.86
N LYS A 43 3.27 5.38 9.01
CA LYS A 43 2.26 6.40 8.82
C LYS A 43 1.80 6.69 10.23
N ASN A 44 1.66 7.95 10.61
CA ASN A 44 1.06 8.33 11.89
C ASN A 44 -0.37 7.76 11.90
N ILE A 45 -0.51 6.47 12.21
CA ILE A 45 -1.76 5.77 12.34
C ILE A 45 -2.29 6.31 13.66
N VAL A 46 -3.07 7.38 13.56
CA VAL A 46 -3.85 7.88 14.68
C VAL A 46 -4.81 6.77 15.03
N LYS A 47 -4.61 6.13 16.17
CA LYS A 47 -5.53 5.11 16.69
C LYS A 47 -6.81 5.85 17.08
N LEU A 48 -7.82 5.82 16.21
CA LEU A 48 -9.15 6.40 16.46
C LEU A 48 -10.05 5.50 17.32
N GLY A 49 -9.56 4.33 17.73
CA GLY A 49 -10.28 3.43 18.62
C GLY A 49 -10.55 4.09 19.97
N GLY A 50 -11.78 3.97 20.47
CA GLY A 50 -12.19 4.51 21.77
C GLY A 50 -12.91 5.86 21.72
N LEU A 51 -12.91 6.56 20.57
CA LEU A 51 -13.58 7.87 20.43
C LEU A 51 -15.10 7.81 20.62
N TRP A 52 -15.69 6.64 20.38
CA TRP A 52 -17.14 6.41 20.47
C TRP A 52 -17.56 5.72 21.78
N VAL A 53 -16.66 5.59 22.75
CA VAL A 53 -16.99 4.95 24.04
C VAL A 53 -17.98 5.84 24.78
N GLY A 54 -19.15 5.28 25.09
CA GLY A 54 -20.24 6.00 25.77
C GLY A 54 -21.02 6.95 24.87
N PHE A 55 -20.75 6.96 23.56
CA PHE A 55 -21.61 7.63 22.60
C PHE A 55 -22.79 6.73 22.25
N GLU A 56 -23.99 7.16 22.62
CA GLU A 56 -25.24 6.55 22.22
C GLU A 56 -25.99 7.56 21.33
N PRO A 57 -25.97 7.39 20.00
CA PRO A 57 -26.66 8.31 19.12
C PRO A 57 -28.16 8.23 19.35
N THR A 58 -28.82 9.37 19.35
CA THR A 58 -30.26 9.46 19.34
C THR A 58 -30.83 9.11 17.96
N ASP A 59 -32.10 8.73 17.90
CA ASP A 59 -32.78 8.45 16.64
C ASP A 59 -32.74 9.65 15.68
N GLU A 60 -32.82 10.87 16.21
CA GLU A 60 -32.77 12.10 15.42
C GLU A 60 -31.40 12.30 14.76
N GLU A 61 -30.31 12.14 15.51
CA GLU A 61 -28.93 12.20 14.99
C GLU A 61 -28.67 11.14 13.91
N ILE A 62 -29.26 9.94 14.06
CA ILE A 62 -29.16 8.89 13.04
C ILE A 62 -29.90 9.30 11.76
N GLN A 63 -31.08 9.91 11.85
CA GLN A 63 -31.84 10.36 10.68
C GLN A 63 -31.13 11.51 9.94
N GLU A 64 -30.56 12.46 10.69
CA GLU A 64 -29.78 13.55 10.10
C GLU A 64 -28.53 13.03 9.38
N ALA A 65 -27.74 12.19 10.04
CA ALA A 65 -26.54 11.60 9.44
C ALA A 65 -26.86 10.80 8.16
N ARG A 66 -27.99 10.07 8.14
CA ARG A 66 -28.46 9.39 6.92
C ARG A 66 -28.75 10.40 5.83
N LYS A 67 -29.57 11.42 6.11
CA LYS A 67 -29.97 12.43 5.12
C LYS A 67 -28.75 13.11 4.48
N GLU A 68 -27.74 13.47 5.27
CA GLU A 68 -26.49 14.05 4.76
C GLU A 68 -25.79 13.09 3.78
N ILE A 69 -25.64 11.81 4.13
CA ILE A 69 -25.00 10.83 3.24
C ILE A 69 -25.76 10.70 1.91
N TRP A 70 -27.09 10.61 1.96
CA TRP A 70 -27.92 10.50 0.75
C TRP A 70 -27.87 11.75 -0.13
N GLN A 71 -27.67 12.94 0.44
CA GLN A 71 -27.50 14.18 -0.32
C GLN A 71 -26.19 14.21 -1.11
N HIS A 72 -25.13 13.58 -0.61
CA HIS A 72 -23.83 13.51 -1.30
C HIS A 72 -23.77 12.43 -2.38
N LEU A 73 -24.81 11.60 -2.52
CA LEU A 73 -24.93 10.54 -3.54
C LEU A 73 -25.76 10.96 -4.76
N ARG A 74 -26.19 12.23 -4.83
CA ARG A 74 -26.95 12.80 -5.94
C ARG A 74 -26.10 13.79 -6.73
#